data_AF-A0A7W0ZYH9-F1
#
_entry.id   AF-A0A7W0ZYH9-F1
#
_cell.length_a   1.000
_cell.length_b   1.000
_cell.length_c   1.000
_cell.angle_alpha   90.00
_cell.angle_beta   90.00
_cell.angle_gamma   90.00
#
_symmetry.space_group_name_H-M   'P 1'
#
loop_
_entity.id
_entity.type
_entity.pdbx_description
1 polymer ?
#
loop_
_entity_poly.entity_id
_entity_poly.type
_entity_poly.pdbx_seq_one_letter_code
_entity_poly.pdbx_strand_id
1 'polypeptide(L)'
;MSASITIIGVPAEDPDSFEEMYLDERRNRSGGWDTFPLRSGRMLDAFFMKATSADLGVYRGDEDRDDDGVKLVTCLIDRETLVEVLPDLDALVETNAEATARALQAHGGGRTALDRISDALKSGEWPESGDAAEEAAAFARQLLEFARTARQDRMGVCWEYRGDVTP
;
A
#
# COMPACT_ATOMS: atom_id res chain seq x y z
N MET A 1 -1.03 -18.16 -10.88
CA MET A 1 -1.86 -16.96 -10.63
C MET A 1 -0.91 -15.79 -10.55
N SER A 2 -1.21 -14.66 -11.21
CA SER A 2 -0.36 -13.48 -11.12
C SER A 2 -0.65 -12.75 -9.81
N ALA A 3 0.38 -12.41 -9.04
CA ALA A 3 0.19 -11.69 -7.79
C ALA A 3 -0.25 -10.24 -8.07
N SER A 4 -1.04 -9.67 -7.17
CA SER A 4 -1.52 -8.29 -7.27
C SER A 4 -1.73 -7.65 -5.91
N ILE A 5 -1.72 -6.32 -5.89
CA ILE A 5 -2.16 -5.53 -4.75
C ILE A 5 -3.31 -4.63 -5.20
N THR A 6 -4.36 -4.56 -4.41
CA THR A 6 -5.48 -3.63 -4.63
C THR A 6 -5.49 -2.61 -3.51
N ILE A 7 -5.53 -1.31 -3.81
CA ILE A 7 -5.67 -0.24 -2.82
C ILE A 7 -7.10 0.29 -2.89
N ILE A 8 -7.75 0.47 -1.74
CA ILE A 8 -9.18 0.76 -1.63
C ILE A 8 -9.40 1.83 -0.57
N GLY A 9 -10.19 2.86 -0.87
CA GLY A 9 -10.74 3.74 0.18
C GLY A 9 -11.96 3.10 0.82
N VAL A 10 -11.95 2.82 2.12
CA VAL A 10 -13.00 2.04 2.80
C VAL A 10 -13.70 2.83 3.90
N PRO A 11 -15.03 2.73 4.05
CA PRO A 11 -15.79 3.41 5.09
C PRO A 11 -15.65 2.72 6.47
N ALA A 12 -14.43 2.31 6.83
CA ALA A 12 -14.12 1.74 8.14
C ALA A 12 -13.74 2.85 9.11
N GLU A 13 -14.47 2.95 10.22
CA GLU A 13 -14.18 3.92 11.29
C GLU A 13 -13.08 3.39 12.22
N ASP A 14 -13.04 2.07 12.40
CA ASP A 14 -12.08 1.34 13.24
C ASP A 14 -11.85 -0.09 12.69
N PRO A 15 -10.87 -0.85 13.23
CA PRO A 15 -10.60 -2.22 12.80
C PRO A 15 -11.78 -3.20 12.94
N ASP A 16 -12.58 -3.09 14.00
CA ASP A 16 -13.71 -4.00 14.22
C ASP A 16 -14.78 -3.81 13.13
N SER A 17 -15.08 -2.55 12.79
CA SER A 17 -16.01 -2.21 11.70
C SER A 17 -15.52 -2.72 10.34
N PHE A 18 -14.20 -2.84 10.14
CA PHE A 18 -13.61 -3.36 8.91
C PHE A 18 -13.73 -4.88 8.79
N GLU A 19 -13.54 -5.59 9.90
CA GLU A 19 -13.68 -7.06 9.98
C GLU A 19 -15.13 -7.51 9.77
N GLU A 20 -16.10 -6.66 10.13
CA GLU A 20 -17.51 -6.93 9.85
C GLU A 20 -17.88 -6.76 8.37
N MET A 21 -17.06 -6.08 7.57
CA MET A 21 -17.32 -5.86 6.14
C MET A 21 -16.85 -7.02 5.27
N TYR A 22 -17.75 -7.55 4.45
CA TYR A 22 -17.38 -8.47 3.37
C TYR A 22 -16.55 -7.77 2.28
N LEU A 23 -15.72 -8.50 1.55
CA LEU A 23 -14.89 -7.96 0.45
C LEU A 23 -15.69 -7.16 -0.59
N ASP A 24 -16.83 -7.71 -1.04
CA ASP A 24 -17.72 -7.03 -1.98
C ASP A 24 -18.29 -5.74 -1.40
N GLU A 25 -18.56 -5.73 -0.10
CA GLU A 25 -19.04 -4.53 0.59
C GLU A 25 -17.96 -3.44 0.62
N ARG A 26 -16.70 -3.81 0.90
CA ARG A 26 -15.57 -2.89 0.88
C ARG A 26 -15.43 -2.21 -0.48
N ARG A 27 -15.54 -2.97 -1.57
CA ARG A 27 -15.45 -2.45 -2.95
C ARG A 27 -16.68 -1.64 -3.35
N ASN A 28 -17.88 -2.12 -3.06
CA ASN A 28 -19.13 -1.45 -3.45
C ASN A 28 -19.38 -0.13 -2.69
N ARG A 29 -18.91 -0.03 -1.45
CA ARG A 29 -19.02 1.17 -0.63
C ARG A 29 -17.74 2.01 -0.62
N SER A 30 -16.75 1.65 -1.46
CA SER A 30 -15.49 2.38 -1.54
C SER A 30 -15.65 3.76 -2.18
N GLY A 31 -14.72 4.67 -1.86
CA GLY A 31 -14.50 5.90 -2.63
C GLY A 31 -13.81 5.67 -3.97
N GLY A 32 -13.49 4.40 -4.30
CA GLY A 32 -12.67 4.00 -5.44
C GLY A 32 -11.66 2.94 -5.03
N TRP A 33 -11.16 2.18 -6.01
CA TRP A 33 -10.09 1.21 -5.85
C TRP A 33 -9.33 1.04 -7.16
N ASP A 34 -8.05 0.70 -7.03
CA ASP A 34 -7.19 0.34 -8.16
C ASP A 34 -6.39 -0.93 -7.84
N THR A 35 -6.21 -1.79 -8.85
CA THR A 35 -5.43 -3.02 -8.74
C THR A 35 -4.16 -2.93 -9.57
N PHE A 36 -3.05 -3.28 -8.96
CA PHE A 36 -1.73 -3.22 -9.55
C PHE A 36 -1.06 -4.60 -9.58
N PRO A 37 -0.39 -4.98 -10.68
CA PRO A 37 0.29 -6.27 -10.78
C PRO A 37 1.56 -6.29 -9.91
N LEU A 38 1.74 -7.32 -9.09
CA LEU A 38 2.96 -7.53 -8.30
C LEU A 38 3.89 -8.50 -8.99
N ARG A 39 4.90 -7.99 -9.68
CA ARG A 39 5.88 -8.83 -10.39
C ARG A 39 7.03 -9.24 -9.48
N SER A 40 7.35 -8.45 -8.46
CA SER A 40 8.37 -8.82 -7.46
C SER A 40 7.94 -9.98 -6.56
N GLY A 41 6.62 -10.20 -6.41
CA GLY A 41 6.07 -11.17 -5.47
C GLY A 41 6.34 -10.82 -4.00
N ARG A 42 6.59 -9.54 -3.67
CA ARG A 42 6.87 -9.07 -2.31
C ARG A 42 5.69 -8.34 -1.68
N MET A 43 5.58 -8.42 -0.36
CA MET A 43 4.72 -7.53 0.44
C MET A 43 5.33 -6.13 0.44
N LEU A 44 4.81 -5.25 -0.42
CA LEU A 44 5.38 -3.91 -0.67
C LEU A 44 5.25 -2.99 0.56
N ASP A 45 4.17 -3.09 1.32
CA ASP A 45 3.93 -2.39 2.58
C ASP A 45 5.03 -2.71 3.60
N ALA A 46 5.29 -4.01 3.82
CA ALA A 46 6.31 -4.47 4.75
C ALA A 46 7.70 -4.08 4.26
N PHE A 47 7.97 -4.17 2.95
CA PHE A 47 9.22 -3.72 2.36
C PHE A 47 9.43 -2.21 2.59
N PHE A 48 8.43 -1.39 2.28
CA PHE A 48 8.47 0.05 2.45
C PHE A 48 8.67 0.45 3.91
N MET A 49 7.82 -0.04 4.82
CA MET A 49 7.89 0.30 6.25
C MET A 49 9.22 -0.16 6.88
N LYS A 50 9.74 -1.34 6.52
CA LYS A 50 11.06 -1.80 6.99
C LYS A 50 12.20 -0.92 6.44
N ALA A 51 12.13 -0.53 5.17
CA ALA A 51 13.15 0.30 4.55
C ALA A 51 13.19 1.70 5.17
N THR A 52 12.04 2.31 5.42
CA THR A 52 11.90 3.67 5.94
C THR A 52 11.85 3.76 7.47
N SER A 53 11.74 2.62 8.16
CA SER A 53 11.43 2.55 9.59
C SER A 53 10.13 3.28 9.96
N ALA A 54 9.19 3.36 9.02
CA ALA A 54 7.89 4.00 9.24
C ALA A 54 6.95 3.06 10.01
N ASP A 55 6.21 3.65 10.95
CA ASP A 55 5.06 3.02 11.58
C ASP A 55 3.80 3.79 11.16
N LEU A 56 3.00 3.19 10.28
CA LEU A 56 1.78 3.80 9.76
C LEU A 56 0.53 3.31 10.52
N GLY A 57 0.70 2.69 11.70
CA GLY A 57 -0.43 2.21 12.50
C GLY A 57 -1.24 1.13 11.78
N VAL A 58 -0.59 0.31 10.95
CA VAL A 58 -1.27 -0.65 10.09
C VAL A 58 -1.90 -1.77 10.90
N TYR A 59 -3.23 -1.86 10.83
CA TYR A 59 -3.97 -3.02 11.26
C TYR A 59 -3.89 -4.11 10.20
N ARG A 60 -3.54 -5.34 10.58
CA ARG A 60 -3.63 -6.51 9.70
C ARG A 60 -4.93 -7.23 9.98
N GLY A 61 -5.80 -7.25 8.98
CA GLY A 61 -7.08 -7.93 9.08
C GLY A 61 -6.94 -9.44 9.02
N ASP A 62 -8.06 -10.13 9.29
CA ASP A 62 -8.11 -11.58 9.24
C ASP A 62 -7.98 -12.12 7.80
N GLU A 63 -7.83 -13.45 7.70
CA GLU A 63 -7.71 -14.13 6.41
C GLU A 63 -9.02 -14.03 5.61
N ASP A 64 -9.06 -13.09 4.67
CA ASP A 64 -10.10 -13.01 3.66
C ASP A 64 -9.86 -14.01 2.52
N ARG A 65 -10.94 -14.36 1.80
CA ARG A 65 -10.89 -15.09 0.54
C ARG A 65 -11.76 -14.42 -0.50
N ASP A 66 -11.21 -14.25 -1.70
CA ASP A 66 -12.00 -13.78 -2.84
C ASP A 66 -13.02 -14.83 -3.33
N ASP A 67 -13.83 -14.46 -4.32
CA ASP A 67 -14.86 -15.31 -4.92
C ASP A 67 -14.32 -16.63 -5.51
N ASP A 68 -13.04 -16.63 -5.91
CA ASP A 68 -12.34 -17.81 -6.42
C ASP A 68 -11.77 -18.69 -5.28
N GLY A 69 -11.99 -18.32 -4.02
CA GLY A 69 -11.49 -18.98 -2.83
C GLY A 69 -10.00 -18.71 -2.56
N VAL A 70 -9.40 -17.72 -3.21
CA VAL A 70 -8.00 -17.36 -3.06
C VAL A 70 -7.82 -16.50 -1.82
N LYS A 71 -6.87 -16.89 -0.97
CA LYS A 71 -6.50 -16.15 0.22
C LYS A 71 -6.00 -14.74 -0.14
N LEU A 72 -6.51 -13.75 0.59
CA LEU A 72 -6.02 -12.39 0.58
C LEU A 72 -5.30 -12.07 1.89
N VAL A 73 -4.28 -11.22 1.81
CA VAL A 73 -3.71 -10.57 3.00
C VAL A 73 -4.15 -9.13 2.99
N THR A 74 -4.95 -8.77 3.98
CA THR A 74 -5.59 -7.47 4.06
C THR A 74 -4.93 -6.61 5.13
N CYS A 75 -4.68 -5.35 4.81
CA CYS A 75 -4.12 -4.37 5.74
C CYS A 75 -4.94 -3.08 5.67
N LEU A 76 -5.08 -2.40 6.81
CA LEU A 76 -5.92 -1.24 6.97
C LEU A 76 -5.16 -0.14 7.73
N ILE A 77 -5.36 1.09 7.29
CA ILE A 77 -5.22 2.29 8.11
C ILE A 77 -6.64 2.85 8.27
N ASP A 78 -7.21 2.72 9.47
CA ASP A 78 -8.56 3.18 9.74
C ASP A 78 -8.65 4.70 9.69
N ARG A 79 -9.87 5.23 9.69
CA ARG A 79 -10.11 6.66 9.54
C ARG A 79 -9.42 7.51 10.61
N GLU A 80 -9.39 7.08 11.87
CA GLU A 80 -8.81 7.85 12.97
C GLU A 80 -7.28 7.84 12.85
N THR A 81 -6.69 6.66 12.71
CA THR A 81 -5.25 6.47 12.52
C THR A 81 -4.75 7.23 11.28
N LEU A 82 -5.52 7.24 10.18
CA LEU A 82 -5.17 7.94 8.95
C LEU A 82 -4.94 9.44 9.18
N VAL A 83 -5.66 10.06 10.12
CA VAL A 83 -5.46 11.48 10.46
C VAL A 83 -4.06 11.72 11.03
N GLU A 84 -3.59 10.78 11.84
CA GLU A 84 -2.34 10.88 12.57
C GLU A 84 -1.14 10.57 11.67
N VAL A 85 -1.26 9.54 10.81
CA VAL A 85 -0.14 9.03 10.01
C VAL A 85 -0.03 9.64 8.62
N LEU A 86 -1.07 10.30 8.11
CA LEU A 86 -1.04 10.94 6.79
C LEU A 86 0.10 11.97 6.66
N PRO A 87 0.37 12.86 7.63
CA PRO A 87 1.52 13.77 7.57
C PRO A 87 2.87 13.04 7.47
N ASP A 88 3.02 11.90 8.13
CA ASP A 88 4.25 11.11 8.07
C ASP A 88 4.41 10.42 6.72
N LEU A 89 3.33 9.84 6.18
CA LEU A 89 3.31 9.28 4.83
C LEU A 89 3.62 10.35 3.77
N ASP A 90 3.02 11.54 3.90
CA ASP A 90 3.27 12.71 3.06
C ASP A 90 4.75 13.12 3.12
N ALA A 91 5.31 13.19 4.33
CA ALA A 91 6.71 13.52 4.52
C ALA A 91 7.64 12.48 3.88
N LEU A 92 7.33 11.19 3.97
CA LEU A 92 8.13 10.12 3.36
C LEU A 92 8.11 10.18 1.83
N VAL A 93 6.97 10.47 1.22
CA VAL A 93 6.79 10.40 -0.23
C VAL A 93 7.13 11.71 -0.93
N GLU A 94 6.83 12.87 -0.33
CA GLU A 94 7.02 14.18 -0.97
C GLU A 94 8.20 14.96 -0.38
N THR A 95 8.22 15.19 0.93
CA THR A 95 9.24 16.05 1.57
C THR A 95 10.63 15.38 1.59
N ASN A 96 10.66 14.09 1.92
CA ASN A 96 11.87 13.29 2.10
C ASN A 96 12.05 12.25 0.97
N ALA A 97 11.45 12.49 -0.19
CA ALA A 97 11.40 11.54 -1.31
C ALA A 97 12.79 10.96 -1.66
N GLU A 98 13.83 11.79 -1.68
CA GLU A 98 15.19 11.36 -1.99
C GLU A 98 15.78 10.42 -0.91
N ALA A 99 15.52 10.71 0.36
CA ALA A 99 15.94 9.86 1.47
C ALA A 99 15.20 8.53 1.44
N THR A 100 13.89 8.56 1.17
CA THR A 100 13.05 7.37 0.99
C THR A 100 13.53 6.50 -0.18
N ALA A 101 13.81 7.09 -1.33
CA ALA A 101 14.33 6.36 -2.48
C ALA A 101 15.67 5.68 -2.19
N ARG A 102 16.59 6.37 -1.47
CA ARG A 102 17.86 5.77 -1.03
C ARG A 102 17.66 4.64 -0.03
N ALA A 103 16.71 4.79 0.91
CA ALA A 103 16.39 3.76 1.88
C ALA A 103 15.85 2.49 1.20
N LEU A 104 14.93 2.65 0.24
CA LEU A 104 14.40 1.56 -0.59
C LEU A 104 15.51 0.90 -1.41
N GLN A 105 16.38 1.69 -2.04
CA GLN A 105 17.53 1.17 -2.79
C GLN A 105 18.45 0.33 -1.90
N ALA A 106 18.81 0.86 -0.72
CA ALA A 106 19.67 0.16 0.23
C ALA A 106 19.03 -1.14 0.74
N HIS A 107 17.73 -1.10 1.06
CA HIS A 107 16.98 -2.26 1.52
C HIS A 107 16.86 -3.35 0.43
N GLY A 108 16.71 -2.95 -0.84
CA GLY A 108 16.73 -3.83 -2.01
C GLY A 108 18.12 -4.36 -2.41
N GLY A 109 19.17 -4.05 -1.64
CA GLY A 109 20.53 -4.52 -1.91
C GLY A 109 21.28 -3.74 -2.99
N GLY A 110 20.84 -2.52 -3.32
CA GLY A 110 21.58 -1.57 -4.15
C GLY A 110 21.63 -1.88 -5.66
N ARG A 111 20.84 -2.84 -6.14
CA ARG A 111 20.89 -3.28 -7.55
C ARG A 111 20.11 -2.36 -8.49
N THR A 112 19.04 -1.77 -7.97
CA THR A 112 18.14 -0.88 -8.71
C THR A 112 18.74 0.50 -8.80
N ALA A 113 18.61 1.12 -9.97
CA ALA A 113 19.08 2.48 -10.17
C ALA A 113 18.20 3.47 -9.38
N LEU A 114 18.83 4.41 -8.67
CA LEU A 114 18.15 5.34 -7.76
C LEU A 114 17.18 6.28 -8.48
N ASP A 115 17.52 6.66 -9.72
CA ASP A 115 16.68 7.45 -10.61
C ASP A 115 15.33 6.76 -10.87
N ARG A 116 15.34 5.45 -11.14
CA ARG A 116 14.12 4.66 -11.36
C ARG A 116 13.22 4.60 -10.14
N ILE A 117 13.80 4.38 -8.96
CA ILE A 117 13.05 4.38 -7.69
C ILE A 117 12.46 5.77 -7.44
N SER A 118 13.25 6.83 -7.69
CA SER A 118 12.81 8.21 -7.51
C SER A 118 11.69 8.59 -8.48
N ASP A 119 11.78 8.15 -9.73
CA ASP A 119 10.76 8.37 -10.74
C ASP A 119 9.46 7.66 -10.36
N ALA A 120 9.53 6.38 -9.96
CA ALA A 120 8.37 5.62 -9.48
C ALA A 120 7.72 6.27 -8.24
N LEU A 121 8.52 6.73 -7.28
CA LEU A 121 8.01 7.43 -6.08
C LEU A 121 7.33 8.76 -6.44
N LYS A 122 7.82 9.45 -7.48
CA LYS A 122 7.30 10.74 -7.90
C LYS A 122 6.03 10.61 -8.74
N SER A 123 6.02 9.70 -9.71
CA SER A 123 4.94 9.55 -10.69
C SER A 123 3.81 8.63 -10.21
N GLY A 124 4.12 7.66 -9.34
CA GLY A 124 3.19 6.59 -8.98
C GLY A 124 2.93 5.61 -10.12
N GLU A 125 3.63 5.75 -11.26
CA GLU A 125 3.51 4.82 -12.38
C GLU A 125 4.04 3.46 -11.95
N TRP A 126 3.23 2.43 -12.20
CA TRP A 126 3.57 1.09 -11.76
C TRP A 126 4.66 0.48 -12.66
N PRO A 127 5.82 0.08 -12.11
CA PRO A 127 6.96 -0.35 -12.90
C PRO A 127 6.77 -1.76 -13.48
N GLU A 128 7.35 -2.01 -14.65
CA GLU A 128 7.28 -3.32 -15.31
C GLU A 128 8.46 -4.25 -14.99
N SER A 129 9.50 -3.75 -14.31
CA SER A 129 10.75 -4.47 -14.06
C SER A 129 10.60 -5.64 -13.09
N GLY A 130 9.60 -5.60 -12.20
CA GLY A 130 9.46 -6.53 -11.09
C GLY A 130 10.50 -6.33 -9.99
N ASP A 131 11.14 -5.17 -9.95
CA ASP A 131 12.00 -4.82 -8.82
C ASP A 131 11.17 -4.33 -7.63
N ALA A 132 11.40 -4.92 -6.46
CA ALA A 132 10.63 -4.63 -5.26
C ALA A 132 10.80 -3.18 -4.77
N ALA A 133 11.96 -2.55 -5.00
CA ALA A 133 12.18 -1.18 -4.56
C ALA A 133 11.45 -0.18 -5.45
N GLU A 134 11.41 -0.40 -6.77
CA GLU A 134 10.58 0.40 -7.69
C GLU A 134 9.09 0.20 -7.38
N GLU A 135 8.63 -1.05 -7.23
CA GLU A 135 7.23 -1.34 -6.93
C GLU A 135 6.80 -0.75 -5.58
N ALA A 136 7.63 -0.84 -4.54
CA ALA A 136 7.35 -0.24 -3.23
C ALA A 136 7.31 1.30 -3.29
N ALA A 137 8.12 1.92 -4.14
CA ALA A 137 8.07 3.36 -4.37
C ALA A 137 6.76 3.80 -5.05
N ALA A 138 6.36 3.10 -6.12
CA ALA A 138 5.07 3.33 -6.78
C ALA A 138 3.90 3.09 -5.81
N PHE A 139 3.95 2.00 -5.03
CA PHE A 139 2.98 1.71 -3.98
C PHE A 139 2.85 2.84 -2.97
N ALA A 140 3.96 3.35 -2.43
CA ALA A 140 3.92 4.43 -1.44
C ALA A 140 3.26 5.70 -2.00
N ARG A 141 3.51 6.01 -3.28
CA ARG A 141 2.87 7.14 -3.98
C ARG A 141 1.37 6.94 -4.15
N GLN A 142 0.96 5.77 -4.66
CA GLN A 142 -0.45 5.41 -4.81
C GLN A 142 -1.17 5.41 -3.46
N LEU A 143 -0.55 4.84 -2.42
CA LEU A 143 -1.09 4.85 -1.07
C LEU A 143 -1.32 6.27 -0.55
N LEU A 144 -0.37 7.20 -0.78
CA LEU A 144 -0.55 8.61 -0.39
C LEU A 144 -1.74 9.26 -1.12
N GLU A 145 -1.92 9.00 -2.41
CA GLU A 145 -3.02 9.56 -3.21
C GLU A 145 -4.38 9.04 -2.72
N PHE A 146 -4.49 7.73 -2.47
CA PHE A 146 -5.67 7.12 -1.87
C PHE A 146 -5.91 7.62 -0.45
N ALA A 147 -4.87 7.73 0.37
CA ALA A 147 -4.95 8.24 1.74
C ALA A 147 -5.46 9.69 1.80
N ARG A 148 -5.00 10.56 0.90
CA ARG A 148 -5.49 11.95 0.78
C ARG A 148 -6.97 12.00 0.42
N THR A 149 -7.39 11.18 -0.54
CA THR A 149 -8.80 11.09 -0.97
C THR A 149 -9.67 10.54 0.15
N ALA A 150 -9.28 9.40 0.73
CA ALA A 150 -9.96 8.78 1.86
C ALA A 150 -10.10 9.75 3.04
N ARG A 151 -9.05 10.54 3.34
CA ARG A 151 -9.11 11.56 4.39
C ARG A 151 -10.16 12.63 4.12
N GLN A 152 -10.28 13.11 2.88
CA GLN A 152 -11.29 14.09 2.48
C GLN A 152 -12.71 13.51 2.62
N ASP A 153 -12.88 12.25 2.24
CA ASP A 153 -14.16 11.53 2.28
C ASP A 153 -14.49 10.92 3.65
N ARG A 154 -13.62 11.12 4.65
CA ARG A 154 -13.75 10.57 6.01
C ARG A 154 -13.82 9.04 6.03
N MET A 155 -12.94 8.42 5.26
CA MET A 155 -12.74 6.98 5.12
C MET A 155 -11.35 6.58 5.64
N GLY A 156 -11.16 5.28 5.86
CA GLY A 156 -9.85 4.65 5.97
C GLY A 156 -9.31 4.25 4.59
N VAL A 157 -8.08 3.76 4.54
CA VAL A 157 -7.49 3.17 3.34
C VAL A 157 -7.02 1.75 3.65
N CYS A 158 -7.40 0.79 2.82
CA CYS A 158 -6.93 -0.58 2.95
C CYS A 158 -6.22 -1.03 1.67
N TRP A 159 -5.43 -2.09 1.79
CA TRP A 159 -4.89 -2.79 0.64
C TRP A 159 -4.94 -4.31 0.82
N GLU A 160 -5.21 -4.98 -0.30
CA GLU A 160 -5.42 -6.42 -0.38
C GLU A 160 -4.35 -7.04 -1.29
N TYR A 161 -3.53 -7.93 -0.73
CA TYR A 161 -2.59 -8.73 -1.49
C TYR A 161 -3.23 -10.03 -1.95
N ARG A 162 -3.16 -10.33 -3.24
CA ARG A 162 -3.55 -11.60 -3.85
C ARG A 162 -2.33 -12.35 -4.36
N GLY A 163 -2.18 -13.62 -3.99
CA GLY A 163 -1.13 -14.52 -4.47
C GLY A 163 -0.07 -14.88 -3.43
N ASP A 164 0.87 -15.75 -3.81
CA ASP A 164 1.96 -16.22 -2.95
C ASP A 164 3.04 -15.12 -2.80
N VAL A 165 2.76 -14.14 -1.94
CA VAL A 165 3.71 -13.05 -1.66
C VAL A 165 4.68 -13.44 -0.53
N THR A 166 5.96 -13.11 -0.73
CA THR A 166 7.01 -13.37 0.25
C THR A 166 7.12 -12.16 1.20
N PRO A 167 7.22 -12.38 2.53
CA PRO A 167 7.44 -11.31 3.52
C PRO A 167 8.77 -10.54 3.38
#